data_AF-A0AA36FQ88-F1
#
_entry.id   AF-A0AA36FQ88-F1
#
_cell.length_a   1.000
_cell.length_b   1.000
_cell.length_c   1.000
_cell.angle_alpha   90.00
_cell.angle_beta   90.00
_cell.angle_gamma   90.00
#
_symmetry.space_group_name_H-M   'P 1'
#
loop_
_entity.id
_entity.type
_entity.pdbx_description
1 polymer ?
#
loop_
_entity_poly.entity_id
_entity_poly.type
_entity_poly.pdbx_seq_one_letter_code
_entity_poly.pdbx_strand_id
1 'polypeptide(L)'
;MNREQCRLDDCETWLYMLVELTKGTLPWRNMKDIREIGDAKRGVRMSELGLKQLFGGCPREYIDVLRVIDGAKFFDEPDYAKMYNLLRQGMRSTNARMEEEKKKKEKGEGSAKAPKKEKNEEDKQAAEAKKQAILDQQEEDKKNKDKKKDDKKDDKKEDKKDEKKEDKK
;
A
#
# COMPACT_ATOMS: atom_id res chain seq x y z
N MET A 1 -12.03 -32.40 -19.41
CA MET A 1 -11.53 -32.32 -18.03
C MET A 1 -12.29 -31.21 -17.33
N ASN A 2 -13.02 -31.54 -16.26
CA ASN A 2 -13.66 -30.53 -15.42
C ASN A 2 -12.59 -29.95 -14.50
N ARG A 3 -12.30 -28.66 -14.64
CA ARG A 3 -11.44 -27.94 -13.69
C ARG A 3 -12.27 -27.62 -12.46
N GLU A 4 -11.71 -27.84 -11.28
CA GLU A 4 -12.35 -27.43 -10.03
C GLU A 4 -12.52 -25.91 -9.99
N GLN A 5 -13.63 -25.45 -9.41
CA GLN A 5 -13.90 -24.03 -9.20
C GLN A 5 -13.20 -23.56 -7.92
N CYS A 6 -12.74 -22.31 -7.92
CA CYS A 6 -12.12 -21.66 -6.77
C CYS A 6 -12.81 -20.33 -6.43
N ARG A 7 -12.43 -19.75 -5.28
CA ARG A 7 -12.96 -18.46 -4.81
C ARG A 7 -12.81 -17.32 -5.82
N LEU A 8 -11.82 -17.40 -6.71
CA LEU A 8 -11.61 -16.40 -7.75
C LEU A 8 -12.65 -16.50 -8.87
N ASP A 9 -13.14 -17.71 -9.18
CA ASP A 9 -14.19 -17.90 -10.18
C ASP A 9 -15.51 -17.27 -9.70
N ASP A 10 -15.78 -17.31 -8.38
CA ASP A 10 -16.91 -16.60 -7.76
C ASP A 10 -16.74 -15.07 -7.87
N CYS A 11 -15.54 -14.55 -7.58
CA CYS A 11 -15.25 -13.11 -7.69
C CYS A 11 -15.37 -12.62 -9.13
N GLU A 12 -14.90 -13.42 -10.10
CA GLU A 12 -15.02 -13.11 -11.53
C GLU A 12 -16.50 -13.06 -11.95
N THR A 13 -17.29 -14.05 -11.55
CA THR A 13 -18.73 -14.09 -11.85
C THR A 13 -19.45 -12.92 -11.20
N TRP A 14 -19.08 -12.55 -9.98
CA TRP A 14 -19.60 -11.36 -9.30
C TRP A 14 -19.29 -10.07 -10.06
N LEU A 15 -18.07 -9.90 -10.56
CA LEU A 15 -17.74 -8.73 -11.38
C LEU A 15 -18.59 -8.69 -12.66
N TYR A 16 -18.86 -9.83 -13.29
CA TYR A 16 -19.74 -9.89 -14.45
C TYR A 16 -21.18 -9.49 -14.11
N MET A 17 -21.70 -9.90 -12.95
CA MET A 17 -23.01 -9.43 -12.47
C MET A 17 -23.03 -7.91 -12.27
N LEU A 18 -21.98 -7.31 -11.71
CA LEU A 18 -21.88 -5.85 -11.56
C LEU A 18 -21.86 -5.13 -12.91
N VAL A 19 -21.14 -5.66 -13.90
CA VAL A 19 -21.13 -5.11 -15.25
C VAL A 19 -22.53 -5.14 -15.86
N GLU A 20 -23.24 -6.26 -15.73
CA GLU A 20 -24.61 -6.38 -16.23
C GLU A 20 -25.57 -5.41 -15.53
N LEU A 21 -25.46 -5.24 -14.21
CA LEU A 21 -26.25 -4.26 -13.47
C LEU A 21 -25.96 -2.81 -13.90
N THR A 22 -24.71 -2.51 -14.25
CA THR A 22 -24.27 -1.14 -14.55
C THR A 22 -24.56 -0.74 -16.00
N LYS A 23 -24.25 -1.62 -16.97
CA LYS A 23 -24.40 -1.33 -18.41
C LYS A 23 -25.52 -2.10 -19.11
N GLY A 24 -26.15 -3.07 -18.42
CA GLY A 24 -27.30 -3.83 -18.92
C GLY A 24 -26.99 -5.08 -19.75
N THR A 25 -25.73 -5.38 -20.06
CA THR A 25 -25.40 -6.54 -20.91
C THR A 25 -23.95 -7.00 -20.74
N LEU A 26 -23.66 -8.25 -21.11
CA LEU A 26 -22.32 -8.79 -21.28
C LEU A 26 -22.05 -9.09 -22.76
N PRO A 27 -20.79 -9.02 -23.23
CA PRO A 27 -20.45 -9.30 -24.64
C PRO A 27 -20.93 -10.68 -25.14
N TRP A 28 -21.01 -11.66 -24.25
CA TRP A 28 -21.43 -13.03 -24.53
C TRP A 28 -22.89 -13.34 -24.17
N ARG A 29 -23.73 -12.34 -23.88
CA ARG A 29 -25.12 -12.55 -23.39
C ARG A 29 -25.97 -13.44 -24.30
N ASN A 30 -25.78 -13.36 -25.61
CA ASN A 30 -26.59 -14.08 -26.60
C ASN A 30 -25.87 -15.30 -27.20
N MET A 31 -24.67 -15.64 -26.71
CA MET A 31 -23.92 -16.81 -27.15
C MET A 31 -24.44 -18.07 -26.45
N LYS A 32 -24.43 -19.21 -27.15
CA LYS A 32 -24.90 -20.50 -26.62
C LYS A 32 -23.78 -21.55 -26.51
N ASP A 33 -22.76 -21.47 -27.36
CA ASP A 33 -21.61 -22.38 -27.29
C ASP A 33 -20.68 -21.96 -26.13
N ILE A 34 -20.47 -22.88 -25.19
CA ILE A 34 -19.59 -22.68 -24.03
C ILE A 34 -18.16 -22.33 -24.46
N ARG A 35 -17.70 -22.87 -25.59
CA ARG A 35 -16.36 -22.59 -26.12
C ARG A 35 -16.26 -21.15 -26.62
N GLU A 36 -17.24 -20.70 -27.37
CA GLU A 36 -17.34 -19.32 -27.87
C GLU A 36 -17.41 -18.32 -26.71
N ILE A 37 -18.20 -18.62 -25.68
CA ILE A 37 -18.26 -17.81 -24.45
C ILE A 37 -16.88 -17.76 -23.78
N GLY A 38 -16.18 -18.88 -23.69
CA GLY A 38 -14.83 -18.96 -23.15
C GLY A 38 -13.82 -18.13 -23.94
N ASP A 39 -13.89 -18.16 -25.27
CA ASP A 39 -13.08 -17.33 -26.17
C ASP A 39 -13.39 -15.85 -26.03
N ALA A 40 -14.67 -15.48 -25.95
CA ALA A 40 -15.09 -14.09 -25.71
C ALA A 40 -14.57 -13.56 -24.37
N LYS A 41 -14.69 -14.35 -23.29
CA LYS A 41 -14.16 -14.02 -21.96
C LYS A 41 -12.64 -13.81 -21.97
N ARG A 42 -11.89 -14.62 -22.73
CA ARG A 42 -10.44 -14.40 -22.91
C ARG A 42 -10.18 -13.16 -23.76
N GLY A 43 -10.90 -13.00 -24.87
CA GLY A 43 -10.68 -11.94 -25.86
C GLY A 43 -10.83 -10.53 -25.28
N VAL A 44 -11.79 -10.31 -24.38
CA VAL A 44 -11.97 -9.01 -23.71
C VAL A 44 -10.76 -8.57 -22.88
N ARG A 45 -9.90 -9.51 -22.45
CA ARG A 45 -8.67 -9.21 -21.68
C ARG A 45 -7.47 -8.88 -22.56
N MET A 46 -7.50 -9.21 -23.85
CA MET A 46 -6.34 -9.16 -24.74
C MET A 46 -6.06 -7.78 -25.32
N SER A 47 -6.98 -6.82 -25.18
CA SER A 47 -6.81 -5.49 -25.75
C SER A 47 -7.63 -4.43 -25.00
N GLU A 48 -7.22 -3.17 -25.12
CA GLU A 48 -7.98 -2.03 -24.63
C GLU A 48 -9.38 -1.94 -25.26
N LEU A 49 -9.51 -2.33 -26.53
CA LEU A 49 -10.82 -2.40 -27.20
C LEU A 49 -11.71 -3.48 -26.56
N GLY A 50 -11.14 -4.63 -26.21
CA GLY A 50 -11.83 -5.69 -25.48
C GLY A 50 -12.29 -5.26 -24.09
N LEU A 51 -11.41 -4.57 -23.34
CA LEU A 51 -11.76 -4.01 -22.04
C LEU A 51 -12.87 -2.97 -22.17
N LYS A 52 -12.83 -2.12 -23.20
CA LYS A 52 -13.90 -1.16 -23.50
C LYS A 52 -15.19 -1.86 -23.92
N GLN A 53 -15.13 -2.99 -24.61
CA GLN A 53 -16.31 -3.78 -24.94
C GLN A 53 -16.98 -4.34 -23.68
N LEU A 54 -16.19 -4.81 -22.71
CA LEU A 54 -16.72 -5.32 -21.45
C LEU A 54 -17.20 -4.21 -20.51
N PHE A 55 -16.33 -3.23 -20.22
CA PHE A 55 -16.52 -2.20 -19.18
C PHE A 55 -16.91 -0.81 -19.71
N GLY A 56 -17.21 -0.66 -20.99
CA GLY A 56 -17.68 0.60 -21.55
C GLY A 56 -18.96 1.07 -20.85
N GLY A 57 -18.92 2.26 -20.24
CA GLY A 57 -20.02 2.81 -19.43
C GLY A 57 -19.97 2.42 -17.94
N CYS A 58 -19.04 1.56 -17.52
CA CYS A 58 -18.81 1.22 -16.12
C CYS A 58 -17.74 2.14 -15.49
N PRO A 59 -17.67 2.23 -14.14
CA PRO A 59 -16.55 2.85 -13.44
C PRO A 59 -15.21 2.23 -13.87
N ARG A 60 -14.19 3.06 -14.08
CA ARG A 60 -12.86 2.59 -14.56
C ARG A 60 -12.24 1.59 -13.61
N GLU A 61 -12.53 1.73 -12.32
CA GLU A 61 -12.07 0.86 -11.24
C GLU A 61 -12.50 -0.61 -11.44
N TYR A 62 -13.54 -0.91 -12.22
CA TYR A 62 -13.90 -2.31 -12.54
C TYR A 62 -12.78 -3.03 -13.30
N ILE A 63 -12.03 -2.33 -14.15
CA ILE A 63 -10.86 -2.89 -14.84
C ILE A 63 -9.77 -3.25 -13.83
N ASP A 64 -9.57 -2.40 -12.83
CA ASP A 64 -8.58 -2.66 -11.79
C ASP A 64 -9.01 -3.81 -10.87
N VAL A 65 -10.32 -3.96 -10.60
CA VAL A 65 -10.85 -5.14 -9.90
C VAL A 65 -10.60 -6.42 -10.70
N LEU A 66 -10.83 -6.41 -12.02
CA LEU A 66 -10.52 -7.56 -12.89
C LEU A 66 -9.04 -7.94 -12.79
N ARG A 67 -8.13 -6.97 -12.78
CA ARG A 67 -6.70 -7.20 -12.63
C ARG A 67 -6.31 -7.78 -11.27
N VAL A 68 -7.04 -7.41 -10.21
CA VAL A 68 -6.84 -8.03 -8.87
C VAL A 68 -7.24 -9.50 -8.90
N ILE A 69 -8.38 -9.83 -9.53
CA ILE A 69 -8.86 -11.21 -9.66
C ILE A 69 -7.88 -12.03 -10.51
N ASP A 70 -7.51 -11.55 -11.69
CA ASP A 70 -6.62 -12.25 -12.63
C ASP A 70 -5.19 -12.43 -12.08
N GLY A 71 -4.78 -11.62 -11.10
CA GLY A 71 -3.45 -11.67 -10.48
C GLY A 71 -3.30 -12.68 -9.33
N ALA A 72 -4.40 -13.26 -8.84
CA ALA A 72 -4.39 -14.19 -7.71
C ALA A 72 -4.30 -15.66 -8.17
N LYS A 73 -3.81 -16.55 -7.29
CA LYS A 73 -3.68 -17.99 -7.59
C LYS A 73 -4.88 -18.78 -7.09
N PHE A 74 -5.04 -19.99 -7.61
CA PHE A 74 -6.14 -20.90 -7.31
C PHE A 74 -6.43 -21.12 -5.81
N PHE A 75 -5.38 -21.28 -4.99
CA PHE A 75 -5.51 -21.49 -3.55
C PHE A 75 -5.43 -20.20 -2.72
N ASP A 76 -5.19 -19.05 -3.36
CA ASP A 76 -5.00 -17.77 -2.68
C ASP A 76 -6.34 -17.16 -2.30
N GLU A 77 -6.38 -16.51 -1.14
CA GLU A 77 -7.53 -15.72 -0.75
C GLU A 77 -7.58 -14.47 -1.65
N PRO A 78 -8.72 -14.19 -2.32
CA PRO A 78 -8.87 -12.96 -3.07
C PRO A 78 -8.66 -11.74 -2.16
N ASP A 79 -7.96 -10.71 -2.64
CA ASP A 79 -7.77 -9.46 -1.88
C ASP A 79 -9.08 -8.64 -1.86
N TYR A 80 -10.03 -9.09 -1.02
CA TYR A 80 -11.34 -8.49 -0.87
C TYR A 80 -11.25 -7.03 -0.41
N ALA A 81 -10.29 -6.70 0.45
CA ALA A 81 -10.07 -5.35 0.94
C ALA A 81 -9.69 -4.40 -0.20
N LYS A 82 -8.79 -4.82 -1.09
CA LYS A 82 -8.41 -4.03 -2.26
C LYS A 82 -9.57 -3.88 -3.25
N MET A 83 -10.30 -4.96 -3.56
CA MET A 83 -11.47 -4.88 -4.44
C MET A 83 -12.53 -3.92 -3.87
N TYR A 84 -12.80 -3.98 -2.57
CA TYR A 84 -13.72 -3.07 -1.89
C TYR A 84 -13.29 -1.60 -2.00
N ASN A 85 -11.99 -1.32 -1.75
CA ASN A 85 -11.47 0.04 -1.85
C ASN A 85 -11.54 0.60 -3.27
N LEU A 86 -11.29 -0.22 -4.29
CA LEU A 86 -11.47 0.14 -5.69
C LEU A 86 -12.93 0.50 -6.00
N LEU A 87 -13.89 -0.29 -5.54
CA LEU A 87 -15.31 0.04 -5.72
C LEU A 87 -15.68 1.36 -5.03
N ARG A 88 -15.18 1.59 -3.81
CA ARG A 88 -15.39 2.86 -3.10
C ARG A 88 -14.79 4.05 -3.83
N GLN A 89 -13.65 3.87 -4.50
CA GLN A 89 -13.08 4.89 -5.38
C GLN A 89 -13.98 5.12 -6.60
N GLY A 90 -14.49 4.07 -7.23
CA GLY A 90 -15.44 4.14 -8.34
C GLY A 90 -16.73 4.89 -7.98
N MET A 91 -17.23 4.72 -6.76
CA MET A 91 -18.36 5.51 -6.26
C MET A 91 -18.05 7.00 -6.21
N ARG A 92 -16.85 7.37 -5.74
CA ARG A 92 -16.42 8.78 -5.66
C ARG A 92 -16.20 9.37 -7.05
N SER A 93 -15.58 8.62 -7.96
CA SER A 93 -15.28 9.08 -9.32
C SER A 93 -16.54 9.31 -10.15
N THR A 94 -17.60 8.52 -9.90
CA THR A 94 -18.91 8.67 -10.55
C THR A 94 -19.87 9.60 -9.79
N ASN A 95 -19.43 10.19 -8.68
CA ASN A 95 -20.26 10.99 -7.77
C ASN A 95 -21.53 10.26 -7.29
N ALA A 96 -21.46 8.92 -7.20
CA ALA A 96 -22.53 8.08 -6.68
C ALA A 96 -22.59 8.25 -5.16
N ARG A 97 -23.73 8.72 -4.65
CA ARG A 97 -23.90 9.05 -3.23
C ARG A 97 -24.41 7.85 -2.44
N MET A 98 -23.68 7.44 -1.41
CA MET A 98 -24.13 6.42 -0.46
C MET A 98 -25.17 7.00 0.52
N GLU A 99 -26.30 6.31 0.71
CA GLU A 99 -27.33 6.67 1.69
C GLU A 99 -26.77 6.82 3.12
N GLU A 100 -25.75 6.03 3.49
CA GLU A 100 -25.10 6.13 4.80
C GLU A 100 -24.35 7.46 5.02
N GLU A 101 -23.82 8.05 3.95
CA GLU A 101 -23.22 9.39 4.00
C GLU A 101 -24.29 10.49 4.10
N LYS A 102 -25.53 10.22 3.65
CA LYS A 102 -26.67 11.10 3.95
C LYS A 102 -26.98 11.08 5.44
N LYS A 103 -27.06 9.90 6.07
CA LYS A 103 -27.28 9.79 7.54
C LYS A 103 -26.17 10.45 8.36
N LYS A 104 -24.90 10.37 7.96
CA LYS A 104 -23.80 11.09 8.66
C LYS A 104 -23.86 12.60 8.47
N LYS A 105 -24.33 13.09 7.32
CA LYS A 105 -24.56 14.52 7.08
C LYS A 105 -25.84 15.04 7.77
N GLU A 106 -26.87 14.22 7.89
CA GLU A 106 -28.14 14.54 8.55
C GLU A 106 -28.05 14.44 10.08
N LYS A 107 -27.21 13.54 10.62
CA LYS A 107 -26.87 13.50 12.05
C LYS A 107 -25.79 14.52 12.46
N GLY A 108 -25.39 15.40 11.55
CA GLY A 108 -24.38 16.42 11.75
C GLY A 108 -24.95 17.83 11.59
N GLU A 109 -25.88 18.23 12.46
CA GLU A 109 -26.16 19.65 12.69
C GLU A 109 -25.16 20.19 13.73
N GLY A 110 -24.54 21.33 13.40
CA GLY A 110 -24.07 22.32 14.39
C GLY A 110 -22.82 22.00 15.22
N SER A 111 -21.63 22.23 14.66
CA SER A 111 -20.58 22.93 15.42
C SER A 111 -19.59 23.63 14.48
N ALA A 112 -19.51 24.94 14.67
CA ALA A 112 -18.52 25.93 14.25
C ALA A 112 -17.51 25.57 13.14
N LYS A 113 -17.51 26.45 12.12
CA LYS A 113 -16.34 26.80 11.32
C LYS A 113 -15.17 27.11 12.26
N ALA A 114 -14.27 26.17 12.49
CA ALA A 114 -13.05 26.42 13.26
C ALA A 114 -12.06 27.25 12.42
N PRO A 115 -11.43 28.28 13.01
CA PRO A 115 -10.53 29.19 12.33
C PRO A 115 -9.21 28.48 11.96
N LYS A 116 -8.53 29.02 10.93
CA LYS A 116 -7.18 28.63 10.54
C LYS A 116 -6.29 28.59 11.80
N LYS A 117 -5.67 27.44 12.08
CA LYS A 117 -4.66 27.28 13.13
C LYS A 117 -3.42 28.09 12.72
N GLU A 118 -3.31 29.32 13.22
CA GLU A 118 -2.01 29.98 13.38
C GLU A 118 -1.18 29.13 14.35
N LYS A 119 0.03 28.75 13.95
CA LYS A 119 0.96 28.03 14.83
C LYS A 119 1.52 29.03 15.84
N ASN A 120 1.26 28.83 17.12
CA ASN A 120 1.89 29.61 18.18
C ASN A 120 3.43 29.43 18.17
N GLU A 121 4.16 30.52 18.39
CA GLU A 121 5.62 30.57 18.44
C GLU A 121 6.24 29.68 19.53
N GLU A 122 5.51 29.42 20.62
CA GLU A 122 5.97 28.57 21.72
C GLU A 122 6.17 27.10 21.32
N ASP A 123 5.30 26.56 20.45
CA ASP A 123 5.44 25.19 19.95
C ASP A 123 6.65 25.05 19.01
N LYS A 124 6.98 26.13 18.29
CA LYS A 124 8.15 26.19 17.41
C LYS A 124 9.44 26.27 18.22
N GLN A 125 9.47 27.06 19.29
CA GLN A 125 10.61 27.16 20.20
C GLN A 125 10.85 25.85 20.96
N ALA A 126 9.80 25.14 21.38
CA ALA A 126 9.93 23.83 22.03
C ALA A 126 10.49 22.75 21.09
N ALA A 127 10.12 22.79 19.81
CA ALA A 127 10.66 21.87 18.80
C ALA A 127 12.13 22.19 18.46
N GLU A 128 12.49 23.47 18.42
CA GLU A 128 13.85 23.93 18.11
C GLU A 128 14.82 23.66 19.28
N ALA A 129 14.38 23.86 20.52
CA ALA A 129 15.15 23.49 21.71
C ALA A 129 15.42 21.98 21.80
N LYS A 130 14.42 21.14 21.46
CA LYS A 130 14.62 19.69 21.40
C LYS A 130 15.60 19.28 20.30
N LYS A 131 15.61 19.97 19.17
CA LYS A 131 16.54 19.68 18.07
C LYS A 131 17.97 20.08 18.41
N GLN A 132 18.16 21.20 19.13
CA GLN A 132 19.48 21.62 19.60
C GLN A 132 20.04 20.66 20.64
N ALA A 133 19.22 20.24 21.62
CA ALA A 133 19.64 19.27 22.63
C ALA A 133 20.09 17.93 22.02
N ILE A 134 19.43 17.45 20.96
CA ILE A 134 19.84 16.24 20.26
C ILE A 134 21.17 16.43 19.53
N LEU A 135 21.43 17.61 18.96
CA LEU A 135 22.71 17.91 18.31
C LEU A 135 23.86 17.96 19.32
N ASP A 136 23.63 18.62 20.47
CA ASP A 136 24.62 18.75 21.53
C ASP A 136 24.97 17.37 22.13
N GLN A 137 23.97 16.49 22.33
CA GLN A 137 24.19 15.12 22.77
C GLN A 137 25.04 14.31 21.76
N GLN A 138 24.80 14.51 20.46
CA GLN A 138 25.58 13.85 19.40
C GLN A 138 27.01 14.38 19.28
N GLU A 139 27.26 15.66 19.61
CA GLU A 139 28.60 16.22 19.68
C GLU A 139 29.38 15.75 20.92
N GLU A 140 28.72 15.64 22.08
CA GLU A 140 29.34 15.04 23.27
C GLU A 140 29.69 13.57 23.06
N ASP A 141 28.81 12.79 22.42
CA ASP A 141 29.08 11.39 22.08
C ASP A 141 30.26 11.23 21.10
N LYS A 142 30.43 12.18 20.16
CA LYS A 142 31.61 12.21 19.28
C LYS A 142 32.88 12.56 20.04
N LYS A 143 32.84 13.57 20.92
CA LYS A 143 34.00 13.97 21.75
C LYS A 143 34.45 12.87 22.71
N ASN A 144 33.49 12.11 23.27
CA ASN A 144 33.79 11.00 24.18
C ASN A 144 34.36 9.78 23.44
N LYS A 145 34.07 9.63 22.15
CA LYS A 145 34.64 8.58 21.29
C LYS A 145 36.08 8.88 20.85
N ASP A 146 36.44 10.16 20.69
CA ASP A 146 37.81 10.57 20.40
C ASP A 146 38.72 10.50 21.64
N LYS A 147 38.20 10.83 22.84
CA LYS A 147 38.96 10.70 24.09
C LYS A 147 39.34 9.25 24.44
N LYS A 148 38.56 8.27 23.98
CA LYS A 148 38.83 6.83 24.19
C LYS A 148 39.87 6.23 23.22
N LYS A 149 40.38 7.01 22.26
CA LYS A 149 41.46 6.58 21.36
C LYS A 149 42.87 6.95 21.85
N ASP A 150 42.99 7.90 22.78
CA ASP A 150 44.31 8.34 23.30
C ASP A 150 44.79 7.54 24.53
N ASP A 151 43.89 6.91 25.30
CA ASP A 151 44.27 6.07 26.47
C ASP A 151 44.77 4.64 26.11
N LYS A 152 44.87 4.29 24.81
CA LYS A 152 45.34 2.95 24.37
C LYS A 152 46.71 3.00 23.68
N LYS A 153 47.57 3.94 24.06
CA LYS A 153 48.92 4.09 23.48
C LYS A 153 50.08 4.10 24.48
N ASP A 154 49.84 4.03 25.79
CA ASP A 154 50.92 4.07 26.80
C ASP A 154 51.14 2.80 27.62
N ASP A 155 50.51 1.67 27.26
CA ASP A 155 50.75 0.36 27.90
C ASP A 155 51.58 -0.62 27.03
N LYS A 156 52.37 -0.09 26.10
CA LYS A 156 53.28 -0.89 25.26
C LYS A 156 54.67 -0.25 25.19
N LYS A 157 55.23 0.08 26.35
CA LYS A 157 56.60 0.60 26.46
C LYS A 157 57.33 0.19 27.75
N GLU A 158 57.01 -0.95 28.32
CA GLU A 158 57.87 -1.64 29.29
C GLU A 158 57.88 -3.14 28.98
N ASP A 159 58.59 -3.54 27.91
CA ASP A 159 58.96 -4.94 27.65
C ASP A 159 60.04 -5.00 26.54
N LYS A 160 61.06 -4.13 26.67
CA LYS A 160 62.22 -4.11 25.74
C LYS A 160 63.58 -3.94 26.43
N LYS A 161 63.67 -4.40 27.67
CA LYS A 161 64.93 -4.66 28.37
C LYS A 161 64.68 -5.90 29.21
N ASP A 162 65.10 -7.05 28.70
CA ASP A 162 65.64 -8.20 29.46
C ASP A 162 65.76 -9.46 28.59
N GLU A 163 66.19 -9.30 27.34
CA GLU A 163 66.70 -10.42 26.53
C GLU A 163 68.14 -10.12 26.10
N LYS A 164 68.99 -9.91 27.12
CA LYS A 164 70.44 -9.91 26.95
C LYS A 164 71.11 -10.39 28.23
N LYS A 165 70.97 -11.69 28.53
CA LYS A 165 71.95 -12.54 29.23
C LYS A 165 71.38 -13.96 29.39
N GLU A 166 72.28 -14.94 29.37
CA GLU A 166 72.07 -16.40 29.50
C GLU A 166 71.83 -17.14 28.17
N ASP A 167 72.82 -17.23 27.27
CA ASP A 167 73.94 -18.19 27.33
C ASP A 167 74.39 -18.70 28.71
N LYS A 168 74.01 -19.95 29.03
CA LYS A 168 74.87 -21.02 29.58
C LYS A 168 74.02 -22.12 30.21
N LYS A 169 73.95 -23.29 29.56
CA LYS A 169 74.70 -24.51 29.94
C LYS A 169 74.26 -25.70 29.09
#